data_AF-A0AAV1M6R0-F1
#
_entry.id   AF-A0AAV1M6R0-F1
#
_cell.length_a   1.000
_cell.length_b   1.000
_cell.length_c   1.000
_cell.angle_alpha   90.00
_cell.angle_beta   90.00
_cell.angle_gamma   90.00
#
_symmetry.space_group_name_H-M   'P 1'
#
loop_
_entity.id
_entity.type
_entity.pdbx_description
1 polymer ?
#
loop_
_entity_poly.entity_id
_entity_poly.type
_entity_poly.pdbx_seq_one_letter_code
_entity_poly.pdbx_strand_id
1 'polypeptide(L)'
;MKDDLAFNIKFSELVHERPCLYDYTRPDYSNRNAQDGSWLEIAKTVEESVADCKGRWKNLRGCYTRHLKNNNRPSSSSAKHVKPYYLADHLQFLDRYIKSRQ
;
A
#
# COMPACT_ATOMS: atom_id res chain seq x y z
N MET A 1 18.49 -5.28 9.78
CA MET A 1 17.89 -6.33 8.93
C MET A 1 17.45 -5.65 7.64
N LYS A 2 17.99 -6.09 6.50
CA LYS A 2 17.75 -5.50 5.17
C LYS A 2 16.65 -6.27 4.41
N ASP A 3 16.15 -7.34 5.01
CA ASP A 3 15.26 -8.35 4.45
C ASP A 3 13.82 -7.84 4.24
N ASP A 4 13.40 -6.77 4.92
CA ASP A 4 12.07 -6.20 4.74
C ASP A 4 11.89 -5.36 3.46
N LEU A 5 12.98 -4.83 2.89
CA LEU A 5 12.86 -3.95 1.71
C LEU A 5 12.39 -4.72 0.48
N ALA A 6 13.15 -5.75 0.09
CA ALA A 6 12.83 -6.58 -1.06
C ALA A 6 11.49 -7.31 -0.85
N PHE A 7 11.22 -7.74 0.38
CA PHE A 7 9.93 -8.31 0.75
C PHE A 7 8.79 -7.32 0.51
N ASN A 8 8.89 -6.10 1.03
CA ASN A 8 7.81 -5.11 0.90
C ASN A 8 7.61 -4.68 -0.56
N ILE A 9 8.67 -4.64 -1.37
CA ILE A 9 8.60 -4.38 -2.81
C ILE A 9 7.75 -5.48 -3.46
N LYS A 10 8.17 -6.74 -3.31
CA LYS A 10 7.45 -7.89 -3.86
C LYS A 10 6.01 -7.97 -3.36
N PHE A 11 5.79 -7.71 -2.08
CA PHE A 11 4.47 -7.67 -1.47
C PHE A 11 3.58 -6.59 -2.10
N SER A 12 4.12 -5.38 -2.33
CA SER A 12 3.37 -4.29 -2.96
C SER A 12 3.02 -4.59 -4.41
N GLU A 13 3.90 -5.26 -5.17
CA GLU A 13 3.61 -5.70 -6.53
C GLU A 13 2.49 -6.75 -6.55
N LEU A 14 2.54 -7.74 -5.66
CA LEU A 14 1.47 -8.72 -5.52
C LEU A 14 0.11 -8.07 -5.19
N VAL A 15 0.11 -7.05 -4.34
CA VAL A 15 -1.12 -6.29 -4.07
C VAL A 15 -1.56 -5.49 -5.29
N HIS A 16 -0.62 -4.90 -6.04
CA HIS A 16 -0.89 -4.13 -7.26
C HIS A 16 -1.57 -4.98 -8.34
N GLU A 17 -1.18 -6.25 -8.48
CA GLU A 17 -1.84 -7.19 -9.40
C GLU A 17 -3.30 -7.49 -9.03
N ARG A 18 -3.71 -7.19 -7.79
CA ARG A 18 -5.01 -7.55 -7.21
C ARG A 18 -5.81 -6.29 -6.87
N PRO A 19 -6.44 -5.63 -7.85
CA PRO A 19 -7.13 -4.34 -7.66
C PRO A 19 -8.30 -4.42 -6.67
N CYS A 20 -8.90 -5.58 -6.46
CA CYS A 20 -9.95 -5.79 -5.45
C CYS A 20 -9.51 -5.43 -4.01
N LEU A 21 -8.20 -5.33 -3.74
CA LEU A 21 -7.65 -5.00 -2.42
C LEU A 21 -7.56 -3.50 -2.15
N TYR A 22 -7.51 -2.65 -3.18
CA TYR A 22 -7.25 -1.22 -3.04
C TYR A 22 -8.11 -0.30 -3.91
N ASP A 23 -8.65 -0.82 -5.01
CA ASP A 23 -9.41 -0.05 -5.99
C ASP A 23 -10.90 0.01 -5.61
N TYR A 24 -11.27 1.04 -4.85
CA TYR A 24 -12.68 1.28 -4.46
C TYR A 24 -13.61 1.58 -5.65
N THR A 25 -13.09 1.82 -6.86
CA THR A 25 -13.91 2.10 -8.05
C THR A 25 -14.48 0.82 -8.67
N ARG A 26 -13.91 -0.34 -8.31
CA ARG A 26 -14.37 -1.64 -8.82
C ARG A 26 -15.44 -2.26 -7.92
N PRO A 27 -16.44 -2.95 -8.50
CA PRO A 27 -17.41 -3.70 -7.71
C PRO A 27 -16.74 -4.83 -6.90
N ASP A 28 -15.63 -5.37 -7.41
CA ASP A 28 -14.83 -6.42 -6.76
C ASP A 28 -14.27 -5.99 -5.40
N TYR A 29 -14.10 -4.68 -5.15
CA TYR A 29 -13.65 -4.17 -3.86
C TYR A 29 -14.68 -4.35 -2.73
N SER A 30 -15.96 -4.46 -3.06
CA SER A 30 -16.99 -4.79 -2.07
C SER A 30 -17.16 -6.31 -1.89
N ASN A 31 -16.59 -7.10 -2.80
CA ASN A 31 -16.69 -8.55 -2.78
C ASN A 31 -15.68 -9.17 -1.80
N ARG A 32 -16.19 -9.56 -0.62
CA ARG A 32 -15.39 -10.21 0.42
C ARG A 32 -14.71 -11.50 -0.06
N ASN A 33 -15.38 -12.29 -0.91
CA ASN A 33 -14.80 -13.53 -1.43
C ASN A 33 -13.61 -13.24 -2.35
N ALA A 34 -13.72 -12.23 -3.21
CA ALA A 34 -12.62 -11.82 -4.10
C ALA A 34 -11.43 -11.27 -3.30
N GLN A 35 -11.70 -10.47 -2.26
CA GLN A 35 -10.66 -9.95 -1.37
C GLN A 35 -9.97 -11.06 -0.58
N ASP A 36 -10.74 -11.98 -0.01
CA ASP A 36 -10.18 -13.07 0.80
C ASP A 36 -9.35 -14.03 -0.06
N GLY A 37 -9.84 -14.41 -1.25
CA GLY A 37 -9.06 -15.20 -2.21
C GLY A 37 -7.76 -14.51 -2.62
N SER A 38 -7.80 -13.19 -2.85
CA SER A 38 -6.61 -12.41 -3.18
C SER A 38 -5.61 -12.37 -2.03
N TRP A 39 -6.08 -12.20 -0.79
CA TRP A 39 -5.22 -12.24 0.39
C TRP A 39 -4.62 -13.63 0.63
N LEU A 40 -5.41 -14.69 0.45
CA LEU A 40 -4.94 -16.08 0.58
C LEU A 40 -3.83 -16.38 -0.43
N GLU A 41 -3.98 -15.90 -1.67
CA GLU A 41 -2.98 -16.12 -2.71
C GLU A 41 -1.68 -15.34 -2.43
N ILE A 42 -1.79 -14.08 -1.98
CA ILE A 42 -0.62 -13.31 -1.54
C ILE A 42 0.06 -14.01 -0.37
N ALA A 43 -0.69 -14.36 0.68
CA ALA A 43 -0.22 -15.05 1.88
C ALA A 43 0.53 -16.34 1.53
N LYS A 44 -0.03 -17.14 0.62
CA LYS A 44 0.63 -18.35 0.11
C LYS A 44 1.92 -18.05 -0.66
N THR A 45 1.96 -16.97 -1.42
CA THR A 45 3.13 -16.57 -2.22
C THR A 45 4.28 -16.04 -1.37
N VAL A 46 3.96 -15.34 -0.28
CA VAL A 46 4.96 -14.79 0.66
C VAL A 46 5.22 -15.68 1.86
N GLU A 47 4.58 -16.86 1.91
CA GLU A 47 4.66 -17.84 3.01
C GLU A 47 4.34 -17.24 4.39
N GLU A 48 3.43 -16.26 4.44
CA GLU A 48 2.94 -15.63 5.67
C GLU A 48 1.46 -15.92 5.89
N SER A 49 0.95 -15.60 7.09
CA SER A 49 -0.49 -15.63 7.35
C SER A 49 -1.21 -14.46 6.69
N VAL A 50 -2.47 -14.68 6.29
CA VAL A 50 -3.35 -13.61 5.79
C VAL A 50 -3.48 -12.45 6.80
N ALA A 51 -3.49 -12.77 8.10
CA ALA A 51 -3.54 -11.76 9.16
C ALA A 51 -2.31 -10.84 9.14
N ASP A 52 -1.11 -11.40 9.04
CA ASP A 52 0.15 -10.65 8.90
C ASP A 52 0.18 -9.83 7.62
N CYS A 53 -0.23 -10.41 6.48
CA CYS A 53 -0.34 -9.69 5.21
C CYS A 53 -1.24 -8.46 5.33
N LYS A 54 -2.44 -8.63 5.92
CA LYS A 54 -3.39 -7.52 6.14
C LYS A 54 -2.81 -6.46 7.08
N GLY A 55 -2.11 -6.87 8.14
CA GLY A 55 -1.44 -5.98 9.08
C GLY A 55 -0.30 -5.18 8.43
N ARG A 56 0.55 -5.86 7.67
CA ARG A 56 1.67 -5.28 6.93
C ARG A 56 1.19 -4.30 5.87
N TRP A 57 0.17 -4.67 5.08
CA TRP A 57 -0.45 -3.76 4.11
C TRP A 57 -1.02 -2.50 4.76
N LYS A 58 -1.72 -2.65 5.89
CA LYS A 58 -2.24 -1.51 6.67
C LYS A 58 -1.11 -0.58 7.11
N ASN A 59 0.03 -1.13 7.55
CA ASN A 59 1.21 -0.35 7.93
C ASN A 59 1.81 0.39 6.72
N LEU A 60 2.07 -0.32 5.61
CA LEU A 60 2.62 0.23 4.37
C LEU A 60 1.76 1.38 3.82
N ARG A 61 0.46 1.12 3.65
CA ARG A 61 -0.50 2.13 3.19
C ARG A 61 -0.58 3.31 4.15
N GLY A 62 -0.52 3.06 5.47
CA GLY A 62 -0.49 4.10 6.49
C GLY A 62 0.76 4.99 6.40
N CYS A 63 1.94 4.39 6.26
CA CYS A 63 3.19 5.11 6.06
C CYS A 63 3.17 5.94 4.77
N TYR A 64 2.71 5.35 3.66
CA TYR A 64 2.61 6.04 2.37
C TYR A 64 1.59 7.20 2.41
N THR A 65 0.41 7.00 2.98
CA THR A 65 -0.60 8.07 3.14
C THR A 65 -0.07 9.23 4.00
N ARG A 66 0.66 8.92 5.09
CA ARG A 66 1.32 9.95 5.91
C ARG A 66 2.38 10.71 5.13
N HIS A 67 3.17 10.02 4.32
CA HIS A 67 4.16 10.64 3.43
C HIS A 67 3.49 11.60 2.44
N LEU A 68 2.42 11.16 1.73
CA LEU A 68 1.65 12.01 0.83
C LEU A 68 1.05 13.23 1.54
N LYS A 69 0.49 13.06 2.74
CA LYS A 69 -0.08 14.16 3.52
C LYS A 69 0.97 15.16 4.02
N ASN A 70 2.16 14.68 4.36
CA ASN A 70 3.27 15.54 4.76
C ASN A 70 3.84 16.33 3.57
N ASN A 71 3.88 15.72 2.39
CA ASN A 71 4.36 16.37 1.16
C ASN A 71 3.35 17.42 0.61
N ASN A 72 2.05 17.21 0.81
CA ASN A 72 0.98 18.12 0.36
C ASN A 72 0.67 19.28 1.33
N ARG A 73 1.43 19.45 2.44
CA ARG A 73 1.25 20.62 3.31
C ARG A 73 1.91 21.84 2.69
N PRO A 74 1.22 23.00 2.59
CA PRO A 74 1.85 24.24 2.15
C PRO A 74 3.01 24.55 3.09
N SER A 75 4.20 24.67 2.50
CA SER A 75 5.46 24.80 3.22
C SER A 75 5.48 26.09 4.04
N SER A 76 5.40 25.96 5.36
CA SER A 76 5.96 26.96 6.28
C SER A 76 7.48 26.84 6.18
N SER A 77 8.11 27.85 5.57
CA SER A 77 9.55 28.10 5.42
C SER A 77 10.51 27.07 6.03
N SER A 78 10.74 25.96 5.32
CA SER A 78 11.89 25.04 5.42
C SER A 78 11.52 23.75 4.69
N ALA A 79 11.37 23.82 3.36
CA ALA A 79 11.09 22.66 2.52
C ALA A 79 12.33 21.73 2.50
N LYS A 80 12.51 20.95 3.57
CA LYS A 80 13.44 19.83 3.58
C LYS A 80 12.92 18.84 2.56
N HIS A 81 13.63 18.63 1.45
CA HIS A 81 13.38 17.58 0.49
C HIS A 81 13.14 16.26 1.24
N VAL A 82 11.88 15.88 1.42
CA VAL A 82 11.53 14.63 2.08
C VAL A 82 11.98 13.56 1.11
N LYS A 83 12.97 12.75 1.51
CA LYS A 83 13.46 11.65 0.67
C LYS A 83 12.25 10.85 0.18
N PRO A 84 12.19 10.51 -1.12
CA PRO A 84 11.12 9.67 -1.64
C PRO A 84 11.07 8.41 -0.79
N TYR A 85 9.88 8.08 -0.27
CA TYR A 85 9.70 6.84 0.47
C TYR A 85 10.19 5.69 -0.43
N TYR A 86 10.95 4.75 0.11
CA TYR A 86 11.63 3.74 -0.72
C TYR A 86 10.66 2.80 -1.46
N LEU A 87 9.39 2.73 -1.02
CA LEU A 87 8.29 2.06 -1.70
C LEU A 87 7.34 3.03 -2.41
N ALA A 88 7.67 4.32 -2.49
CA ALA A 88 6.79 5.32 -3.10
C ALA A 88 6.47 4.95 -4.55
N ASP A 89 7.47 4.51 -5.31
CA ASP A 89 7.34 4.10 -6.70
C ASP A 89 6.39 2.89 -6.83
N HIS A 90 6.61 1.87 -6.00
CA HIS A 90 5.78 0.67 -5.97
C HIS A 90 4.38 0.88 -5.39
N LEU A 91 4.14 1.93 -4.59
CA LEU A 91 2.84 2.27 -4.03
C LEU A 91 2.17 3.43 -4.79
N GLN A 92 2.81 3.97 -5.83
CA GLN A 92 2.30 5.12 -6.59
C GLN A 92 0.96 4.83 -7.27
N PHE A 93 0.71 3.57 -7.63
CA PHE A 93 -0.58 3.15 -8.16
C PHE A 93 -1.75 3.44 -7.19
N LEU A 94 -1.48 3.53 -5.89
CA LEU A 94 -2.47 3.86 -4.87
C LEU A 94 -2.84 5.34 -4.84
N ASP A 95 -2.07 6.24 -5.45
CA ASP A 95 -2.28 7.69 -5.34
C ASP A 95 -3.71 8.09 -5.77
N ARG A 96 -4.20 7.52 -6.87
CA ARG A 96 -5.59 7.69 -7.35
C ARG A 96 -6.66 7.05 -6.45
N TYR A 97 -6.27 6.11 -5.58
CA TYR A 97 -7.15 5.34 -4.71
C TYR A 97 -7.08 5.75 -3.23
N ILE A 98 -6.04 6.49 -2.84
CA ILE A 98 -5.92 7.13 -1.53
C ILE A 98 -6.56 8.50 -1.69
N LYS A 99 -7.90 8.53 -1.75
CA LYS A 99 -8.61 9.80 -1.66
C LYS A 99 -8.20 10.46 -0.34
N SER A 100 -7.53 11.61 -0.44
CA SER A 100 -7.52 12.57 0.66
C SER A 100 -8.97 12.77 1.03
N ARG A 101 -9.35 12.32 2.23
CA ARG A 101 -10.66 12.61 2.80
C ARG A 101 -10.71 14.14 2.91
N GLN A 102 -11.27 14.79 1.90
CA GLN A 102 -11.75 16.16 1.98
C GLN A 102 -12.87 16.17 3.04
#